data_AF-A0A3G9K1Q3-F1
#
_entry.id   AF-A0A3G9K1Q3-F1
#
_cell.length_a   1.000
_cell.length_b   1.000
_cell.length_c   1.000
_cell.angle_alpha   90.00
_cell.angle_beta   90.00
_cell.angle_gamma   90.00
#
_symmetry.space_group_name_H-M   'P 1'
#
loop_
_entity.id
_entity.type
_entity.pdbx_description
1 polymer ?
#
loop_
_entity_poly.entity_id
_entity_poly.type
_entity_poly.pdbx_seq_one_letter_code
_entity_poly.pdbx_strand_id
1 'polypeptide(L)'
;MEKQLKNWQQRKKLDLNELKLEVKKFNESLKYYQLEELKYQENLNNKKEKVYSCQGTIEEKAEIIKAETERAGRFILATNVLDSEQLSAAEMLHEYKAQQSCERGFRFIKDPLFLADTVFVKNPKRIETMGFLMGVCLLVYSLGQRMLRRELQKRGEKVKNQLGKATDKPTLRWIFQVLQGIHLVRIHGQSHLSNLTEEILDILQYFSIYCQNYYRVS
;
A
#
# COMPACT_ATOMS: atom_id res chain seq x y z
N MET A 1 -15.24 -7.36 10.19
CA MET A 1 -16.13 -8.26 10.95
C MET A 1 -16.73 -7.59 12.18
N GLU A 2 -15.96 -7.17 13.19
CA GLU A 2 -16.52 -6.54 14.41
C GLU A 2 -17.41 -5.31 14.15
N LYS A 3 -17.03 -4.44 13.20
CA LYS A 3 -17.87 -3.29 12.78
C LYS A 3 -19.18 -3.72 12.11
N GLN A 4 -19.16 -4.82 11.35
CA GLN A 4 -20.36 -5.35 10.69
C GLN A 4 -21.29 -6.02 11.69
N LEU A 5 -20.75 -6.75 12.67
CA LEU A 5 -21.52 -7.32 13.78
C LEU A 5 -22.19 -6.23 14.63
N LYS A 6 -21.43 -5.19 15.03
CA LYS A 6 -21.98 -4.06 15.80
C LYS A 6 -23.11 -3.35 15.05
N ASN A 7 -22.95 -3.12 13.75
CA ASN A 7 -24.01 -2.51 12.93
C ASN A 7 -25.24 -3.41 12.78
N TRP A 8 -25.06 -4.73 12.76
CA TRP A 8 -26.16 -5.68 12.61
C TRP A 8 -26.93 -5.88 13.93
N GLN A 9 -26.23 -6.00 15.07
CA GLN A 9 -26.84 -6.11 16.41
C GLN A 9 -27.64 -4.88 16.84
N GLN A 10 -27.41 -3.72 16.22
CA GLN A 10 -28.18 -2.50 16.45
C GLN A 10 -29.53 -2.49 15.71
N ARG A 11 -29.80 -3.46 14.83
CA ARG A 11 -31.06 -3.54 14.09
C ARG A 11 -32.19 -4.02 15.00
N LYS A 12 -33.32 -3.32 14.91
CA LYS A 12 -34.52 -3.50 15.72
C LYS A 12 -35.72 -3.71 14.81
N LYS A 13 -36.55 -4.71 15.10
CA LYS A 13 -37.67 -5.13 14.24
C LYS A 13 -38.97 -5.25 15.04
N LEU A 14 -40.11 -4.99 14.40
CA LEU A 14 -41.44 -5.05 15.04
C LEU A 14 -41.98 -6.49 15.15
N ASP A 15 -41.56 -7.39 14.25
CA ASP A 15 -41.97 -8.79 14.25
C ASP A 15 -40.80 -9.74 14.56
N LEU A 16 -41.06 -10.70 15.43
CA LEU A 16 -40.10 -11.72 15.88
C LEU A 16 -39.79 -12.72 14.76
N ASN A 17 -40.76 -13.04 13.90
CA ASN A 17 -40.54 -13.97 12.78
C ASN A 17 -39.68 -13.36 11.69
N GLU A 18 -39.90 -12.08 11.36
CA GLU A 18 -39.01 -11.33 10.48
C GLU A 18 -37.57 -11.26 11.02
N LEU A 19 -37.41 -11.02 12.32
CA LEU A 19 -36.09 -10.96 12.95
C LEU A 19 -35.37 -12.31 12.84
N LYS A 20 -36.05 -13.43 13.11
CA LYS A 20 -35.48 -14.78 12.95
C LYS A 20 -35.06 -15.08 11.52
N LEU A 21 -35.86 -14.65 10.53
CA LEU A 21 -35.53 -14.83 9.11
C LEU A 21 -34.30 -14.02 8.70
N GLU A 22 -34.16 -12.78 9.21
CA GLU A 22 -33.00 -11.93 8.96
C GLU A 22 -31.72 -12.48 9.63
N VAL A 23 -31.83 -13.02 10.85
CA VAL A 23 -30.74 -13.74 11.53
C VAL A 23 -30.26 -14.90 10.68
N LYS A 24 -31.18 -15.70 10.15
CA LYS A 24 -30.84 -16.85 9.29
C LYS A 24 -30.13 -16.42 8.01
N LYS A 25 -30.67 -15.41 7.30
CA LYS A 25 -30.05 -14.85 6.08
C LYS A 25 -28.67 -14.27 6.36
N PHE A 26 -28.50 -13.58 7.48
CA PHE A 26 -27.20 -13.03 7.87
C PHE A 26 -26.20 -14.14 8.22
N ASN A 27 -26.62 -15.19 8.92
CA ASN A 27 -25.77 -16.35 9.21
C ASN A 27 -25.36 -17.11 7.93
N GLU A 28 -26.26 -17.22 6.95
CA GLU A 28 -25.98 -17.79 5.63
C GLU A 28 -24.97 -16.95 4.82
N SER A 29 -24.97 -15.62 5.02
CA SER A 29 -23.99 -14.72 4.37
C SER A 29 -22.57 -14.86 4.92
N LEU A 30 -22.40 -15.47 6.10
CA LEU A 30 -21.12 -15.64 6.76
C LEU A 30 -20.45 -16.95 6.32
N LYS A 31 -19.52 -16.85 5.37
CA LYS A 31 -18.79 -18.00 4.81
C LYS A 31 -17.94 -18.75 5.84
N TYR A 32 -17.20 -18.03 6.69
CA TYR A 32 -16.22 -18.60 7.63
C TYR A 32 -16.63 -18.53 9.10
N TYR A 33 -17.76 -17.90 9.39
CA TYR A 33 -18.23 -17.61 10.75
C TYR A 33 -19.68 -18.04 10.89
N GLN A 34 -20.11 -18.31 12.12
CA GLN A 34 -21.51 -18.49 12.48
C GLN A 34 -21.87 -17.64 13.69
N LEU A 35 -23.16 -17.30 13.78
CA LEU A 35 -23.74 -16.73 14.99
C LEU A 35 -24.25 -17.84 15.90
N GLU A 36 -23.73 -17.90 17.11
CA GLU A 36 -24.22 -18.77 18.18
C GLU A 36 -24.72 -17.93 19.37
N GLU A 37 -25.37 -18.59 20.34
CA GLU A 37 -25.97 -17.96 21.53
C GLU A 37 -26.94 -16.79 21.24
N LEU A 38 -27.87 -16.99 20.30
CA LEU A 38 -28.86 -15.98 19.92
C LEU A 38 -29.81 -15.65 21.08
N LYS A 39 -29.63 -14.49 21.71
CA LYS A 39 -30.52 -13.92 22.72
C LYS A 39 -31.45 -12.90 22.07
N TYR A 40 -32.75 -13.19 22.10
CA TYR A 40 -33.79 -12.27 21.64
C TYR A 40 -34.29 -11.44 22.82
N GLN A 41 -34.26 -10.12 22.68
CA GLN A 41 -34.76 -9.17 23.69
C GLN A 41 -35.96 -8.41 23.14
N GLU A 42 -37.01 -8.30 23.94
CA GLU A 42 -38.19 -7.47 23.66
C GLU A 42 -38.03 -6.13 24.39
N ASN A 43 -38.15 -5.02 23.65
CA ASN A 43 -38.08 -3.67 24.17
C ASN A 43 -39.24 -2.84 23.62
N LEU A 44 -39.70 -1.85 24.38
CA LEU A 44 -40.68 -0.87 23.91
C LEU A 44 -39.98 0.31 23.24
N ASN A 45 -40.42 0.69 22.04
CA ASN A 45 -39.94 1.90 21.38
C ASN A 45 -40.62 3.16 21.96
N ASN A 46 -40.13 4.34 21.62
CA ASN A 46 -40.67 5.64 22.06
C ASN A 46 -42.17 5.83 21.76
N LYS A 47 -42.74 5.04 20.83
CA LYS A 47 -44.17 5.00 20.48
C LYS A 47 -44.99 3.94 21.24
N LYS A 48 -44.42 3.27 22.25
CA LYS A 48 -45.01 2.14 23.01
C LYS A 48 -45.30 0.87 22.17
N GLU A 49 -44.63 0.72 21.03
CA GLU A 49 -44.70 -0.50 20.21
C GLU A 49 -43.63 -1.51 20.65
N LYS A 50 -43.97 -2.80 20.61
CA LYS A 50 -43.05 -3.92 20.90
C LYS A 50 -42.02 -4.02 19.77
N VAL A 51 -40.74 -4.06 20.15
CA VAL A 51 -39.62 -4.15 19.22
C VAL A 51 -38.64 -5.20 19.72
N TYR A 52 -38.24 -6.09 18.84
CA TYR A 52 -37.33 -7.19 19.10
C TYR A 52 -35.92 -6.85 18.59
N SER A 53 -34.91 -7.21 19.37
CA SER A 53 -33.49 -7.16 19.00
C SER A 53 -32.83 -8.49 19.28
N CYS A 54 -31.82 -8.86 18.49
CA CYS A 54 -31.06 -10.08 18.66
C CYS A 54 -29.59 -9.76 18.98
N GLN A 55 -29.07 -10.37 20.04
CA GLN A 55 -27.65 -10.38 20.36
C GLN A 55 -27.13 -11.82 20.17
N GLY A 56 -25.94 -11.96 19.61
CA GLY A 56 -25.30 -13.25 19.41
C GLY A 56 -23.79 -13.10 19.36
N THR A 57 -23.08 -14.14 19.76
CA THR A 57 -21.63 -14.22 19.65
C THR A 57 -21.26 -14.75 18.27
N ILE A 58 -20.18 -14.20 17.69
CA ILE A 58 -19.61 -14.76 16.46
C ILE A 58 -18.63 -15.85 16.87
N GLU A 59 -18.82 -17.04 16.32
CA GLU A 59 -17.85 -18.12 16.39
C GLU A 59 -17.31 -18.48 15.01
N GLU A 60 -16.09 -18.98 15.00
CA GLU A 60 -15.39 -19.42 13.80
C GLU A 60 -15.83 -20.83 13.40
N LYS A 61 -16.13 -21.04 12.12
CA LYS A 61 -16.40 -22.38 11.57
C LYS A 61 -15.07 -23.11 11.37
N ALA A 62 -14.53 -23.69 12.44
CA ALA A 62 -13.21 -24.31 12.47
C ALA A 62 -12.99 -25.34 11.33
N GLU A 63 -14.01 -26.12 10.98
CA GLU A 63 -13.91 -27.11 9.88
C GLU A 63 -13.75 -26.48 8.49
N ILE A 64 -14.54 -25.45 8.18
CA ILE A 64 -14.47 -24.75 6.89
C ILE A 64 -13.16 -23.99 6.80
N ILE A 65 -12.74 -23.32 7.88
CA ILE A 65 -11.47 -22.61 7.95
C ILE A 65 -10.32 -23.59 7.75
N LYS A 66 -10.32 -24.74 8.43
CA LYS A 66 -9.27 -25.75 8.29
C LYS A 66 -9.21 -26.32 6.87
N ALA A 67 -10.35 -26.70 6.29
CA ALA A 67 -10.41 -27.22 4.92
C ALA A 67 -9.94 -26.19 3.87
N GLU A 68 -10.34 -24.93 4.01
CA GLU A 68 -9.92 -23.86 3.11
C GLU A 68 -8.45 -23.47 3.36
N THR A 69 -7.94 -23.59 4.59
CA THR A 69 -6.51 -23.38 4.91
C THR A 69 -5.62 -24.50 4.35
N GLU A 70 -6.10 -25.75 4.36
CA GLU A 70 -5.39 -26.87 3.73
C GLU A 70 -5.35 -26.78 2.19
N ARG A 71 -6.37 -26.14 1.59
CA ARG A 71 -6.44 -25.85 0.16
C ARG A 71 -5.68 -24.58 -0.23
N ALA A 72 -5.74 -23.55 0.61
CA ALA A 72 -5.05 -22.29 0.38
C ALA A 72 -3.55 -22.44 0.63
N GLY A 73 -2.74 -21.89 -0.27
CA GLY A 73 -1.29 -21.77 -0.03
C GLY A 73 -0.41 -22.89 -0.59
N ARG A 74 -0.96 -23.84 -1.36
CA ARG A 74 -0.13 -24.75 -2.16
C ARG A 74 0.26 -24.05 -3.47
N PHE A 75 1.54 -23.75 -3.63
CA PHE A 75 2.11 -23.26 -4.89
C PHE A 75 3.38 -24.06 -5.18
N ILE A 76 3.60 -24.36 -6.45
CA ILE A 76 4.76 -25.12 -6.91
C ILE A 76 5.84 -24.12 -7.30
N LEU A 77 6.99 -24.22 -6.65
CA LEU A 77 8.21 -23.52 -7.07
C LEU A 77 9.15 -24.55 -7.68
N ALA A 78 9.62 -24.28 -8.89
CA ALA A 78 10.63 -25.08 -9.57
C ALA A 78 11.93 -24.28 -9.62
N THR A 79 13.03 -24.92 -9.24
CA THR A 79 14.38 -24.34 -9.31
C THR A 79 15.32 -25.33 -9.98
N ASN A 80 16.36 -24.82 -10.64
CA ASN A 80 17.44 -25.64 -11.17
C ASN A 80 18.52 -25.96 -10.10
N VAL A 81 18.39 -25.37 -8.90
CA VAL A 81 19.28 -25.65 -7.77
C VAL A 81 18.81 -26.92 -7.08
N LEU A 82 19.57 -28.00 -7.23
CA LEU A 82 19.25 -29.32 -6.67
C LEU A 82 19.70 -29.46 -5.21
N ASP A 83 20.66 -28.65 -4.79
CA ASP A 83 21.22 -28.70 -3.44
C ASP A 83 20.39 -27.84 -2.46
N SER A 84 19.82 -28.52 -1.46
CA SER A 84 19.03 -27.91 -0.39
C SER A 84 19.84 -27.11 0.61
N GLU A 85 21.15 -27.35 0.73
CA GLU A 85 22.04 -26.54 1.58
C GLU A 85 22.40 -25.20 0.92
N GLN A 86 22.40 -25.15 -0.42
CA GLN A 86 22.64 -23.92 -1.17
C GLN A 86 21.41 -23.01 -1.26
N LEU A 87 20.21 -23.60 -1.37
CA LEU A 87 18.95 -22.86 -1.41
C LEU A 87 17.87 -23.61 -0.63
N SER A 88 17.65 -23.19 0.61
CA SER A 88 16.59 -23.77 1.42
C SER A 88 15.21 -23.45 0.85
N ALA A 89 14.21 -24.28 1.17
CA ALA A 89 12.82 -24.03 0.75
C ALA A 89 12.29 -22.67 1.25
N ALA A 90 12.74 -22.22 2.43
CA ALA A 90 12.36 -20.93 3.00
C ALA A 90 12.96 -19.76 2.21
N GLU A 91 14.23 -19.84 1.82
CA GLU A 91 14.91 -18.85 0.99
C GLU A 91 14.32 -18.81 -0.43
N MET A 92 14.04 -19.97 -1.02
CA MET A 92 13.37 -20.07 -2.33
C MET A 92 12.03 -19.34 -2.33
N LEU A 93 11.23 -19.55 -1.28
CA LEU A 93 9.96 -18.86 -1.09
C LEU A 93 10.15 -17.35 -0.92
N HIS A 94 11.12 -16.95 -0.08
CA HIS A 94 11.43 -15.55 0.14
C HIS A 94 11.80 -14.82 -1.16
N GLU A 95 12.73 -15.39 -1.95
CA GLU A 95 13.17 -14.82 -3.23
C GLU A 95 12.02 -14.75 -4.25
N TYR A 96 11.23 -15.82 -4.35
CA TYR A 96 10.05 -15.81 -5.23
C TYR A 96 9.06 -14.70 -4.85
N LYS A 97 8.80 -14.51 -3.55
CA LYS A 97 7.91 -13.43 -3.08
C LYS A 97 8.52 -12.05 -3.26
N ALA A 98 9.85 -11.93 -3.19
CA ALA A 98 10.55 -10.67 -3.44
C ALA A 98 10.37 -10.17 -4.89
N GLN A 99 10.06 -11.05 -5.85
CA GLN A 99 9.77 -10.69 -7.25
C GLN A 99 8.62 -9.68 -7.40
N GLN A 100 7.65 -9.66 -6.47
CA GLN A 100 6.57 -8.66 -6.46
C GLN A 100 7.09 -7.21 -6.38
N SER A 101 8.32 -7.01 -5.89
CA SER A 101 8.96 -5.70 -5.92
C SER A 101 9.19 -5.19 -7.34
N CYS A 102 9.50 -6.06 -8.30
CA CYS A 102 9.67 -5.72 -9.70
C CYS A 102 8.34 -5.28 -10.34
N GLU A 103 7.24 -5.98 -10.03
CA GLU A 103 5.90 -5.65 -10.53
C GLU A 103 5.44 -4.26 -10.07
N ARG A 104 5.73 -3.89 -8.82
CA ARG A 104 5.47 -2.53 -8.32
C ARG A 104 6.28 -1.48 -9.09
N GLY A 105 7.49 -1.80 -9.54
CA GLY A 105 8.29 -0.96 -10.42
C GLY A 105 7.65 -0.75 -11.80
N PHE A 106 7.05 -1.78 -12.40
CA PHE A 106 6.34 -1.63 -13.68
C PHE A 106 5.08 -0.76 -13.60
N ARG A 107 4.42 -0.70 -12.44
CA ARG A 107 3.31 0.24 -12.21
C ARG A 107 3.75 1.70 -12.36
N PHE A 108 4.98 2.02 -12.00
CA PHE A 108 5.55 3.35 -12.16
C PHE A 108 5.73 3.73 -13.63
N ILE A 109 6.18 2.80 -14.48
CA ILE A 109 6.27 2.99 -15.94
C ILE A 109 4.89 3.24 -16.54
N LYS A 110 3.85 2.60 -16.01
CA LYS A 110 2.46 2.75 -16.47
C LYS A 110 1.74 3.96 -15.87
N ASP A 111 2.40 4.77 -15.03
CA ASP A 111 1.77 5.91 -14.36
C ASP A 111 1.65 7.10 -15.35
N PRO A 112 0.45 7.69 -15.54
CA PRO A 112 0.22 8.81 -16.46
C PRO A 112 1.12 10.03 -16.21
N LEU A 113 1.64 10.17 -14.98
CA LEU A 113 2.55 11.25 -14.60
C LEU A 113 3.92 11.17 -15.26
N PHE A 114 4.25 10.07 -15.94
CA PHE A 114 5.41 10.01 -16.83
C PHE A 114 5.23 10.76 -18.14
N LEU A 115 4.07 11.41 -18.35
CA LEU A 115 3.77 12.20 -19.54
C LEU A 115 3.88 11.38 -20.84
N ALA A 116 3.98 10.05 -20.75
CA ALA A 116 4.02 9.15 -21.91
C ALA A 116 2.77 9.34 -22.78
N ASP A 117 1.64 9.65 -22.15
CA ASP A 117 0.37 9.95 -22.82
C ASP A 117 0.42 11.28 -23.61
N THR A 118 1.30 12.22 -23.23
CA THR A 118 1.46 13.52 -23.91
C THR A 118 2.42 13.46 -25.09
N VAL A 119 3.36 12.51 -25.08
CA VAL A 119 4.23 12.25 -26.21
C VAL A 119 3.46 11.33 -27.14
N PHE A 120 2.72 11.88 -28.11
CA PHE A 120 2.02 11.07 -29.12
C PHE A 120 3.03 10.25 -29.96
N VAL A 121 3.40 9.07 -29.45
CA VAL A 121 4.41 8.22 -30.06
C VAL A 121 3.77 7.37 -31.15
N LYS A 122 3.58 7.94 -32.34
CA LYS A 122 2.96 7.22 -33.49
C LYS A 122 3.91 6.26 -34.22
N ASN A 123 5.23 6.37 -33.97
CA ASN A 123 6.25 5.59 -34.67
C ASN A 123 6.81 4.48 -33.76
N PRO A 124 6.83 3.20 -34.19
CA PRO A 124 7.35 2.08 -33.41
C PRO A 124 8.76 2.31 -32.82
N LYS A 125 9.68 2.93 -33.59
CA LYS A 125 11.05 3.21 -33.11
C LYS A 125 11.06 4.17 -31.91
N ARG A 126 10.17 5.16 -31.93
CA ARG A 126 10.06 6.10 -30.80
C ARG A 126 9.42 5.43 -29.59
N ILE A 127 8.53 4.44 -29.78
CA ILE A 127 7.94 3.68 -28.66
C ILE A 127 9.02 2.87 -27.97
N GLU A 128 9.86 2.18 -28.74
CA GLU A 128 10.99 1.42 -28.24
C GLU A 128 11.99 2.31 -27.47
N THR A 129 12.35 3.46 -28.05
CA THR A 129 13.27 4.41 -27.41
C THR A 129 12.69 4.95 -26.10
N MET A 130 11.40 5.27 -26.09
CA MET A 130 10.72 5.73 -24.87
C MET A 130 10.68 4.64 -23.81
N GLY A 131 10.35 3.39 -24.18
CA GLY A 131 10.36 2.25 -23.26
C GLY A 131 11.73 2.01 -22.64
N PHE A 132 12.79 2.11 -23.43
CA PHE A 132 14.17 2.02 -22.93
C PHE A 132 14.48 3.15 -21.95
N LEU A 133 14.19 4.41 -22.30
CA LEU A 133 14.41 5.56 -21.43
C LEU A 133 13.65 5.44 -20.11
N MET A 134 12.38 5.02 -20.15
CA MET A 134 11.56 4.78 -18.96
C MET A 134 12.14 3.67 -18.08
N GLY A 135 12.69 2.61 -18.68
CA GLY A 135 13.39 1.54 -17.97
C GLY A 135 14.65 2.05 -17.25
N VAL A 136 15.47 2.85 -17.94
CA VAL A 136 16.66 3.49 -17.34
C VAL A 136 16.27 4.44 -16.21
N CYS A 137 15.22 5.26 -16.41
CA CYS A 137 14.69 6.11 -15.36
C CYS A 137 14.26 5.28 -14.14
N LEU A 138 13.49 4.21 -14.33
CA LEU A 138 13.08 3.32 -13.23
C LEU A 138 14.27 2.76 -12.45
N LEU A 139 15.35 2.39 -13.14
CA LEU A 139 16.60 1.94 -12.51
C LEU A 139 17.20 3.05 -11.63
N VAL A 140 17.33 4.27 -12.15
CA VAL A 140 17.83 5.44 -11.40
C VAL A 140 16.95 5.72 -10.17
N TYR A 141 15.62 5.69 -10.33
CA TYR A 141 14.69 5.86 -9.22
C TYR A 141 14.85 4.78 -8.14
N SER A 142 15.02 3.53 -8.55
CA SER A 142 15.17 2.40 -7.64
C SER A 142 16.48 2.48 -6.85
N LEU A 143 17.57 2.83 -7.53
CA LEU A 143 18.89 3.03 -6.91
C LEU A 143 18.88 4.22 -5.94
N GLY A 144 18.36 5.37 -6.37
CA GLY A 144 18.26 6.57 -5.52
C GLY A 144 17.38 6.33 -4.30
N GLN A 145 16.25 5.64 -4.45
CA GLN A 145 15.39 5.26 -3.33
C GLN A 145 16.11 4.33 -2.34
N ARG A 146 16.84 3.33 -2.86
CA ARG A 146 17.62 2.40 -2.02
C ARG A 146 18.72 3.15 -1.26
N MET A 147 19.43 4.06 -1.92
CA MET A 147 20.47 4.87 -1.28
C MET A 147 19.88 5.74 -0.16
N LEU A 148 18.82 6.50 -0.45
CA LEU A 148 18.15 7.37 0.51
C LEU A 148 17.66 6.59 1.74
N ARG A 149 16.96 5.47 1.54
CA ARG A 149 16.45 4.64 2.65
C ARG A 149 17.57 4.06 3.50
N ARG A 150 18.69 3.67 2.86
CA ARG A 150 19.86 3.18 3.59
C ARG A 150 20.48 4.26 4.46
N GLU A 151 20.60 5.49 3.95
CA GLU A 151 21.16 6.60 4.73
C GLU A 151 20.23 7.03 5.87
N LEU A 152 18.91 7.07 5.65
CA LEU A 152 17.91 7.30 6.70
C LEU A 152 17.99 6.23 7.80
N GLN A 153 18.08 4.95 7.41
CA GLN A 153 18.19 3.85 8.36
C GLN A 153 19.49 3.92 9.18
N LYS A 154 20.63 4.23 8.55
CA LYS A 154 21.91 4.38 9.24
C LYS A 154 21.89 5.49 10.29
N ARG A 155 21.22 6.61 10.00
CA ARG A 155 21.13 7.77 10.91
C ARG A 155 19.98 7.66 11.91
N GLY A 156 19.05 6.71 11.71
CA GLY A 156 17.84 6.60 12.52
C GLY A 156 16.83 7.73 12.26
N GLU A 157 16.97 8.44 11.15
CA GLU A 157 16.19 9.63 10.80
C GLU A 157 15.02 9.30 9.89
N LYS A 158 14.05 10.22 9.80
CA LYS A 158 12.83 10.06 9.01
C LYS A 158 12.53 11.35 8.25
N VAL A 159 11.90 11.21 7.09
CA VAL A 159 11.39 12.32 6.29
C VAL A 159 9.86 12.28 6.25
N LYS A 160 9.21 13.42 6.01
CA LYS A 160 7.76 13.46 5.85
C LYS A 160 7.35 12.77 4.55
N ASN A 161 6.25 12.02 4.59
CA ASN A 161 5.59 11.49 3.40
C ASN A 161 4.55 12.47 2.83
N GLN A 162 3.84 12.08 1.76
CA GLN A 162 2.79 12.90 1.13
C GLN A 162 1.65 13.32 2.07
N LEU A 163 1.43 12.58 3.16
CA LEU A 163 0.44 12.87 4.20
C LEU A 163 1.05 13.62 5.40
N GLY A 164 2.29 14.11 5.29
CA GLY A 164 3.02 14.79 6.36
C GLY A 164 3.54 13.89 7.48
N LYS A 165 3.39 12.57 7.39
CA LYS A 165 3.83 11.62 8.43
C LYS A 165 5.30 11.25 8.25
N ALA A 166 6.04 11.19 9.35
CA ALA A 166 7.44 10.75 9.35
C ALA A 166 7.58 9.28 8.91
N THR A 167 8.45 9.02 7.94
CA THR A 167 8.76 7.68 7.42
C THR A 167 10.26 7.52 7.14
N ASP A 168 10.74 6.31 7.40
CA ASP A 168 12.07 5.80 7.07
C ASP A 168 12.12 5.15 5.67
N LYS A 169 10.95 5.01 5.02
CA LYS A 169 10.79 4.35 3.71
C LYS A 169 10.17 5.28 2.66
N PRO A 170 10.67 6.51 2.46
CA PRO A 170 10.15 7.40 1.43
C PRO A 170 10.30 6.79 0.03
N THR A 171 9.48 7.24 -0.91
CA THR A 171 9.68 6.97 -2.34
C THR A 171 10.51 8.10 -2.94
N LEU A 172 11.43 7.79 -3.85
CA LEU A 172 12.24 8.84 -4.49
C LEU A 172 11.38 9.80 -5.32
N ARG A 173 10.27 9.29 -5.88
CA ARG A 173 9.22 10.11 -6.52
C ARG A 173 8.73 11.23 -5.62
N TRP A 174 8.34 10.91 -4.39
CA TRP A 174 7.85 11.92 -3.44
C TRP A 174 8.92 12.97 -3.14
N ILE A 175 10.17 12.52 -2.94
CA ILE A 175 11.28 13.41 -2.68
C ILE A 175 11.51 14.39 -3.84
N PHE A 176 11.45 13.91 -5.09
CA PHE A 176 11.57 14.80 -6.24
C PHE A 176 10.41 15.77 -6.37
N GLN A 177 9.19 15.42 -5.95
CA GLN A 177 8.08 16.38 -5.87
C GLN A 177 8.35 17.48 -4.84
N VAL A 178 8.98 17.17 -3.71
CA VAL A 178 9.41 18.19 -2.73
C VAL A 178 10.48 19.10 -3.35
N LEU A 179 11.40 18.56 -4.15
CA LEU A 179 12.47 19.32 -4.81
C LEU A 179 12.01 20.12 -6.06
N GLN A 180 10.83 19.82 -6.64
CA GLN A 180 10.32 20.50 -7.85
C GLN A 180 10.10 22.01 -7.66
N GLY A 181 9.90 22.47 -6.42
CA GLY A 181 9.71 23.88 -6.12
C GLY A 181 10.97 24.72 -6.17
N ILE A 182 12.15 24.13 -6.34
CA ILE A 182 13.43 24.84 -6.36
C ILE A 182 13.63 25.47 -7.74
N HIS A 183 13.87 26.78 -7.77
CA HIS A 183 14.05 27.53 -9.01
C HIS A 183 15.37 28.30 -9.00
N LEU A 184 16.11 28.24 -10.10
CA LEU A 184 17.27 29.11 -10.31
C LEU A 184 16.80 30.41 -10.97
N VAL A 185 16.90 31.52 -10.26
CA VAL A 185 16.50 32.85 -10.73
C VAL A 185 17.74 33.70 -10.96
N ARG A 186 17.81 34.39 -12.10
CA ARG A 186 18.91 35.32 -12.38
C ARG A 186 18.45 36.75 -12.15
N ILE A 187 19.07 37.44 -11.19
CA ILE A 187 18.78 38.84 -10.84
C ILE A 187 20.09 39.62 -10.99
N HIS A 188 20.06 40.70 -11.77
CA HIS A 188 21.24 41.55 -12.05
C HIS A 188 22.50 40.77 -12.49
N GLY A 189 22.32 39.69 -13.27
CA GLY A 189 23.44 38.86 -13.76
C GLY A 189 23.96 37.82 -12.75
N GLN A 190 23.51 37.86 -11.50
CA GLN A 190 23.82 36.86 -10.48
C GLN A 190 22.72 35.79 -10.42
N SER A 191 23.13 34.52 -10.25
CA SER A 191 22.19 33.40 -10.12
C SER A 191 21.88 33.16 -8.65
N HIS A 192 20.59 33.08 -8.31
CA HIS A 192 20.10 32.81 -6.96
C HIS A 192 19.17 31.60 -6.99
N LEU A 193 19.26 30.74 -5.98
CA LEU A 193 18.30 29.66 -5.78
C LEU A 193 17.13 30.14 -4.92
N SER A 194 15.92 29.97 -5.42
CA SER A 194 14.67 30.26 -4.73
C SER A 194 14.05 28.97 -4.17
N ASN A 195 13.26 29.11 -3.10
CA ASN A 195 12.53 28.03 -2.41
C ASN A 195 13.41 26.92 -1.80
N LEU A 196 14.64 27.24 -1.38
CA LEU A 196 15.49 26.33 -0.62
C LEU A 196 15.10 26.38 0.87
N THR A 197 14.07 25.64 1.26
CA THR A 197 13.60 25.59 2.65
C THR A 197 14.49 24.71 3.54
N GLU A 198 14.36 24.86 4.87
CA GLU A 198 15.05 23.98 5.83
C GLU A 198 14.72 22.50 5.59
N GLU A 199 13.45 22.19 5.30
CA GLU A 199 13.03 20.81 4.97
C GLU A 199 13.74 20.26 3.73
N ILE A 200 14.00 21.09 2.71
CA ILE A 200 14.76 20.69 1.52
C ILE A 200 16.24 20.49 1.87
N LEU A 201 16.84 21.39 2.65
CA LEU A 201 18.22 21.26 3.09
C LEU A 201 18.45 19.98 3.93
N ASP A 202 17.52 19.69 4.83
CA ASP A 202 17.48 18.46 5.61
C ASP A 202 17.38 17.24 4.70
N ILE A 203 16.52 17.28 3.67
CA ILE A 203 16.42 16.16 2.72
C ILE A 203 17.72 15.99 1.92
N LEU A 204 18.36 17.08 1.50
CA LEU A 204 19.58 17.05 0.70
C LEU A 204 20.77 16.40 1.44
N GLN A 205 20.79 16.45 2.78
CA GLN A 205 21.86 15.86 3.58
C GLN A 205 21.97 14.33 3.45
N TYR A 206 20.88 13.68 3.03
CA TYR A 206 20.82 12.24 2.80
C TYR A 206 21.28 11.83 1.40
N PHE A 207 21.44 12.80 0.50
CA PHE A 207 21.97 12.58 -0.84
C PHE A 207 23.50 12.73 -0.88
N SER A 208 24.11 12.23 -1.95
CA SER A 208 25.56 12.35 -2.16
C SER A 208 26.01 13.82 -2.22
N ILE A 209 27.29 14.07 -1.94
CA ILE A 209 27.88 15.40 -2.05
C ILE A 209 27.70 16.02 -3.45
N TYR A 210 27.69 15.20 -4.50
CA TYR A 210 27.45 15.67 -5.87
C TYR A 210 26.04 16.23 -6.05
N CYS A 211 25.03 15.56 -5.48
CA CYS A 211 23.65 16.06 -5.49
C CYS A 211 23.53 17.34 -4.67
N GLN A 212 24.19 17.40 -3.50
CA GLN A 212 24.17 18.60 -2.66
C GLN A 212 24.79 19.79 -3.39
N ASN A 213 25.93 19.58 -4.06
CA ASN A 213 26.62 20.63 -4.83
C ASN A 213 25.77 21.15 -5.99
N TYR A 214 24.98 20.28 -6.65
CA TYR A 214 24.04 20.70 -7.70
C TYR A 214 23.02 21.74 -7.19
N TYR A 215 22.50 21.54 -5.98
CA TYR A 215 21.54 22.45 -5.33
C TYR A 215 22.19 23.54 -4.48
N ARG A 216 23.53 23.64 -4.47
CA ARG A 216 24.27 24.66 -3.72
C ARG A 216 24.92 25.70 -4.61
N VAL A 217 24.61 25.70 -5.92
CA VAL A 217 25.13 26.60 -6.98
C VAL A 217 26.11 27.63 -6.40
N SER A 218 27.37 27.21 -6.38
CA SER A 218 28.54 28.01 -5.98
C SER A 218 28.76 29.20 -6.89
#